data_AF-A0A2A7WUE2-F1
#
_entry.id   AF-A0A2A7WUE2-F1
#
_cell.length_a   1.000
_cell.length_b   1.000
_cell.length_c   1.000
_cell.angle_alpha   90.00
_cell.angle_beta   90.00
_cell.angle_gamma   90.00
#
_symmetry.space_group_name_H-M   'P 1'
#
loop_
_entity.id
_entity.type
_entity.pdbx_description
1 polymer ?
#
loop_
_entity_poly.entity_id
_entity_poly.type
_entity_poly.pdbx_seq_one_letter_code
_entity_poly.pdbx_strand_id
1 'polypeptide(L)'
;MKYVFFVLGILILALGVSITILSKLGTGPFDALLVGLSKNVGFTVGSWEIIIALLLICLNSVLKRRRPEFLGLVTAFITGASIDMWLFILHNFLTPELWYSKVIWFGIGLIVSGLGTSTYLLTNFAPIPVDRLTLIIQELTKTNLFISKTFIYLVFLIMALIFNGPIGVGTILTVCFGGLILNYFMPITKKIIDRLLTSPSTSSSCDKENNLSI
;
A
#
# COMPACT_ATOMS: atom_id res chain seq x y z
N MET A 1 -5.92 -0.61 -19.35
CA MET A 1 -6.72 0.08 -18.31
C MET A 1 -6.40 -0.36 -16.88
N LYS A 2 -6.54 -1.65 -16.51
CA LYS A 2 -6.31 -2.11 -15.12
C LYS A 2 -4.92 -1.76 -14.54
N TYR A 3 -3.86 -1.87 -15.34
CA TYR A 3 -2.49 -1.49 -14.95
C TYR A 3 -2.35 0.00 -14.60
N VAL A 4 -3.06 0.88 -15.31
CA VAL A 4 -3.03 2.32 -15.07
C VAL A 4 -3.66 2.64 -13.72
N PHE A 5 -4.83 2.06 -13.42
CA PHE A 5 -5.47 2.20 -12.11
C PHE A 5 -4.62 1.60 -10.98
N PHE A 6 -3.89 0.53 -11.25
CA PHE A 6 -2.99 -0.09 -10.28
C PHE A 6 -1.82 0.84 -9.94
N VAL A 7 -1.11 1.35 -10.95
CA VAL A 7 0.01 2.29 -10.74
C VAL A 7 -0.48 3.60 -10.10
N LEU A 8 -1.61 4.14 -10.54
CA LEU A 8 -2.22 5.32 -9.93
C LEU A 8 -2.61 5.07 -8.46
N GLY A 9 -3.20 3.91 -8.16
CA GLY A 9 -3.55 3.52 -6.81
C GLY A 9 -2.31 3.46 -5.90
N ILE A 10 -1.22 2.88 -6.38
CA ILE A 10 0.06 2.85 -5.66
C ILE A 10 0.65 4.25 -5.48
N LEU A 11 0.62 5.09 -6.51
CA LEU A 11 1.12 6.47 -6.41
C LEU A 11 0.35 7.27 -5.36
N ILE A 12 -0.98 7.15 -5.32
CA ILE A 12 -1.84 7.79 -4.33
C ILE A 12 -1.58 7.21 -2.94
N LEU A 13 -1.43 5.88 -2.83
CA LEU A 13 -1.09 5.23 -1.57
C LEU A 13 0.23 5.77 -1.01
N ALA A 14 1.28 5.76 -1.83
CA ALA A 14 2.61 6.23 -1.46
C ALA A 14 2.61 7.72 -1.09
N LEU A 15 1.79 8.54 -1.76
CA LEU A 15 1.57 9.94 -1.39
C LEU A 15 0.99 10.03 0.03
N GLY A 16 -0.08 9.30 0.31
CA GLY A 16 -0.71 9.28 1.63
C GLY A 16 0.24 8.83 2.74
N VAL A 17 0.97 7.74 2.50
CA VAL A 17 2.00 7.22 3.43
C VAL A 17 3.09 8.28 3.67
N SER A 18 3.62 8.89 2.60
CA SER A 18 4.64 9.95 2.72
C SER A 18 4.15 11.13 3.54
N ILE A 19 2.91 11.60 3.32
CA ILE A 19 2.31 12.67 4.13
C ILE A 19 2.20 12.26 5.60
N THR A 20 1.78 11.02 5.91
CA THR A 20 1.73 10.56 7.31
C THR A 20 3.12 10.52 7.95
N ILE A 21 4.15 10.10 7.22
CA ILE A 21 5.53 10.09 7.70
C ILE A 21 6.00 11.52 8.01
N LEU A 22 5.76 12.48 7.09
CA LEU A 22 6.16 13.89 7.27
C LEU A 22 5.37 14.62 8.36
N SER A 23 4.18 14.15 8.72
CA SER A 23 3.38 14.74 9.81
C SER A 23 4.04 14.67 11.18
N LYS A 24 5.03 13.79 11.37
CA LYS A 24 5.75 13.53 12.64
C LYS A 24 4.84 13.07 13.80
N LEU A 25 3.59 12.69 13.55
CA LEU A 25 2.70 12.09 14.58
C LEU A 25 2.86 10.58 14.71
N GLY A 26 3.57 9.97 13.76
CA GLY A 26 3.71 8.53 13.62
C GLY A 26 3.09 8.05 12.31
N THR A 27 3.32 6.78 11.99
CA THR A 27 2.78 6.15 10.77
C THR A 27 2.41 4.69 11.06
N GLY A 28 1.92 3.96 10.04
CA GLY A 28 1.56 2.54 10.17
C GLY A 28 2.72 1.69 10.70
N PRO A 29 2.47 0.59 11.44
CA PRO A 29 3.54 -0.22 12.02
C PRO A 29 4.59 -0.71 11.02
N PHE A 30 4.15 -1.07 9.81
CA PHE A 30 5.02 -1.47 8.71
C PHE A 30 5.85 -0.28 8.22
N ASP A 31 5.23 0.85 7.87
CA ASP A 31 5.94 2.05 7.40
C ASP A 31 6.90 2.61 8.47
N ALA A 32 6.54 2.50 9.75
CA ALA A 32 7.37 2.93 10.87
C ALA A 32 8.64 2.10 10.97
N LEU A 33 8.55 0.79 10.67
CA LEU A 33 9.72 -0.09 10.58
C LEU A 33 10.65 0.35 9.45
N LEU A 34 10.10 0.64 8.26
CA LEU A 34 10.90 1.08 7.10
C LEU A 34 11.63 2.39 7.38
N VAL A 35 10.94 3.36 7.99
CA VAL A 35 11.55 4.64 8.38
C VAL A 35 12.59 4.44 9.49
N GLY A 36 12.33 3.58 10.48
CA GLY A 36 13.29 3.26 11.53
C GLY A 36 14.56 2.60 11.00
N LEU A 37 14.42 1.67 10.07
CA LEU A 37 15.53 1.03 9.36
C LEU A 37 16.31 2.02 8.51
N SER A 38 15.62 2.88 7.75
CA SER A 38 16.26 3.93 6.94
C SER A 38 17.13 4.86 7.80
N LYS A 39 16.66 5.23 9.00
CA LYS A 39 17.40 6.11 9.91
C LYS A 39 18.62 5.46 10.57
N ASN A 40 18.53 4.18 10.94
CA ASN A 40 19.58 3.52 11.73
C ASN A 40 20.57 2.69 10.90
N VAL A 41 20.11 2.10 9.81
CA VAL A 41 20.90 1.17 8.97
C VAL A 41 21.34 1.86 7.67
N GLY A 42 20.76 3.01 7.32
CA GLY A 42 20.97 3.69 6.05
C GLY A 42 19.97 3.22 4.99
N PHE A 43 20.21 3.61 3.72
CA PHE A 43 19.24 3.50 2.61
C PHE A 43 17.97 4.35 2.77
N THR A 44 17.25 4.49 1.65
CA THR A 44 15.97 5.20 1.61
C THR A 44 14.83 4.34 2.16
N VAL A 45 13.71 4.97 2.50
CA VAL A 45 12.51 4.25 2.99
C VAL A 45 11.99 3.29 1.91
N GLY A 46 12.00 3.71 0.64
CA GLY A 46 11.61 2.89 -0.49
C GLY A 46 12.55 1.73 -0.79
N SER A 47 13.84 1.87 -0.52
CA SER A 47 14.78 0.74 -0.61
C SER A 47 14.45 -0.33 0.42
N TRP A 48 14.13 0.08 1.66
CA TRP A 48 13.69 -0.85 2.70
C TRP A 48 12.36 -1.50 2.37
N GLU A 49 11.42 -0.79 1.75
CA GLU A 49 10.17 -1.36 1.23
C GLU A 49 10.46 -2.55 0.32
N ILE A 50 11.40 -2.40 -0.62
CA ILE A 50 11.78 -3.45 -1.58
C ILE A 50 12.50 -4.61 -0.87
N ILE A 51 13.43 -4.31 0.05
CA ILE A 51 14.21 -5.34 0.77
C ILE A 51 13.28 -6.18 1.65
N ILE A 52 12.43 -5.54 2.46
CA ILE A 52 11.49 -6.25 3.32
C ILE A 52 10.46 -7.01 2.48
N ALA A 53 9.95 -6.42 1.40
CA ALA A 53 9.09 -7.12 0.45
C ALA A 53 9.73 -8.39 -0.10
N LEU A 54 11.00 -8.33 -0.52
CA LEU A 54 11.74 -9.48 -1.00
C LEU A 54 11.86 -10.56 0.09
N LEU A 55 12.20 -10.17 1.32
CA LEU A 55 12.26 -11.08 2.47
C LEU A 55 10.91 -11.74 2.73
N LEU A 56 9.82 -10.97 2.66
CA LEU A 56 8.46 -11.48 2.83
C LEU A 56 8.05 -12.43 1.70
N ILE A 57 8.43 -12.16 0.46
CA ILE A 57 8.18 -13.05 -0.68
C ILE A 57 8.91 -14.38 -0.48
N CYS A 58 10.18 -14.35 -0.05
CA CYS A 58 10.95 -15.54 0.29
C CYS A 58 10.29 -16.31 1.45
N LEU A 59 9.91 -15.61 2.52
CA LEU A 59 9.24 -16.23 3.68
C LEU A 59 7.91 -16.88 3.25
N ASN A 60 7.10 -16.18 2.46
CA ASN A 60 5.83 -16.69 1.92
C ASN A 60 6.05 -17.93 1.03
N SER A 61 7.11 -17.94 0.22
CA SER A 61 7.48 -19.07 -0.63
C SER A 61 7.85 -20.31 0.18
N VAL A 62 8.66 -20.14 1.23
CA VAL A 62 9.04 -21.21 2.16
C VAL A 62 7.83 -21.73 2.92
N LEU A 63 7.00 -20.83 3.45
CA LEU A 63 5.86 -21.17 4.30
C LEU A 63 4.77 -21.91 3.52
N LYS A 64 4.53 -21.52 2.26
CA LYS A 64 3.54 -22.16 1.39
C LYS A 64 4.12 -23.28 0.51
N ARG A 65 5.45 -23.52 0.57
CA ARG A 65 6.19 -24.40 -0.35
C ARG A 65 5.83 -24.18 -1.82
N ARG A 66 5.61 -22.92 -2.21
CA ARG A 66 5.25 -22.52 -3.59
C ARG A 66 6.28 -21.56 -4.15
N ARG A 67 6.33 -21.44 -5.48
CA ARG A 67 7.27 -20.53 -6.14
C ARG A 67 7.05 -19.08 -5.67
N PRO A 68 8.15 -18.31 -5.51
CA PRO A 68 8.06 -16.92 -5.10
C PRO A 68 7.26 -16.13 -6.13
N GLU A 69 6.39 -15.28 -5.63
CA GLU A 69 5.54 -14.46 -6.48
C GLU A 69 6.23 -13.15 -6.86
N PHE A 70 6.95 -13.22 -7.97
CA PHE A 70 7.68 -12.09 -8.55
C PHE A 70 6.79 -10.87 -8.83
N LEU A 71 5.49 -11.08 -9.06
CA LEU A 71 4.52 -9.99 -9.21
C LEU A 71 4.48 -9.07 -7.98
N GLY A 72 4.61 -9.63 -6.76
CA GLY A 72 4.68 -8.85 -5.53
C GLY A 72 5.98 -8.05 -5.38
N LEU A 73 7.05 -8.45 -6.07
CA LEU A 73 8.30 -7.68 -6.08
C LEU A 73 8.16 -6.43 -6.96
N VAL A 74 7.46 -6.56 -8.10
CA VAL A 74 7.15 -5.42 -8.96
C VAL A 74 6.30 -4.40 -8.22
N THR A 75 5.32 -4.86 -7.43
CA THR A 75 4.49 -3.95 -6.64
C THR A 75 5.32 -3.21 -5.59
N ALA A 76 6.15 -3.93 -4.84
CA ALA A 76 7.05 -3.32 -3.86
C ALA A 76 8.06 -2.35 -4.48
N PHE A 77 8.56 -2.65 -5.69
CA PHE A 77 9.44 -1.75 -6.43
C PHE A 77 8.74 -0.44 -6.79
N ILE A 78 7.52 -0.53 -7.35
CA ILE A 78 6.73 0.67 -7.69
C ILE A 78 6.37 1.44 -6.42
N THR A 79 5.93 0.76 -5.36
CA THR A 79 5.59 1.37 -4.07
C THR A 79 6.80 2.06 -3.45
N GLY A 80 7.94 1.37 -3.34
CA GLY A 80 9.17 1.93 -2.78
C GLY A 80 9.68 3.14 -3.55
N ALA A 81 9.77 3.04 -4.88
CA ALA A 81 10.16 4.17 -5.73
C ALA A 81 9.19 5.36 -5.59
N SER A 82 7.88 5.08 -5.49
CA SER A 82 6.87 6.12 -5.29
C SER A 82 6.99 6.79 -3.93
N ILE A 83 7.27 6.03 -2.86
CA ILE A 83 7.49 6.57 -1.51
C ILE A 83 8.69 7.51 -1.53
N ASP A 84 9.83 7.08 -2.07
CA ASP A 84 11.03 7.91 -2.13
C ASP A 84 10.82 9.19 -2.96
N MET A 85 10.13 9.07 -4.10
CA MET A 85 9.76 10.22 -4.93
C MET A 85 8.92 11.22 -4.15
N TRP A 86 7.86 10.76 -3.46
CA TRP A 86 6.97 11.65 -2.70
C TRP A 86 7.64 12.24 -1.47
N LEU A 87 8.44 11.46 -0.75
CA LEU A 87 9.24 11.96 0.37
C LEU A 87 10.17 13.07 -0.11
N PHE A 88 10.89 12.86 -1.23
CA PHE A 88 11.79 13.87 -1.80
C PHE A 88 11.05 15.15 -2.21
N ILE A 89 9.91 15.03 -2.89
CA ILE A 89 9.10 16.17 -3.33
C ILE A 89 8.52 16.92 -2.12
N LEU A 90 7.86 16.21 -1.20
CA LEU A 90 7.13 16.80 -0.09
C LEU A 90 8.03 17.31 1.04
N HIS A 91 9.27 16.81 1.15
CA HIS A 91 10.20 17.23 2.20
C HIS A 91 10.37 18.75 2.27
N ASN A 92 10.40 19.42 1.11
CA ASN A 92 10.56 20.87 1.03
C ASN A 92 9.26 21.66 1.30
N PHE A 93 8.09 21.02 1.18
CA PHE A 93 6.78 21.69 1.32
C PHE A 93 6.11 21.43 2.67
N LEU A 94 6.37 20.27 3.30
CA LEU A 94 5.72 19.84 4.53
C LEU A 94 6.70 19.84 5.71
N THR A 95 6.90 21.01 6.30
CA THR A 95 7.54 21.17 7.60
C THR A 95 6.55 21.72 8.64
N PRO A 96 5.58 20.92 9.11
CA PRO A 96 4.59 21.38 10.06
C PRO A 96 5.24 21.66 11.43
N GLU A 97 5.38 22.94 11.77
CA GLU A 97 5.90 23.39 13.07
C GLU A 97 4.82 23.34 14.16
N LEU A 98 3.59 23.75 13.83
CA LEU A 98 2.45 23.77 14.74
C LEU A 98 1.81 22.39 14.92
N TRP A 99 1.40 22.07 16.15
CA TRP A 99 0.80 20.77 16.47
C TRP A 99 -0.51 20.50 15.71
N TYR A 100 -1.37 21.52 15.56
CA TYR A 100 -2.61 21.41 14.78
C TYR A 100 -2.34 21.07 13.31
N SER A 101 -1.30 21.65 12.71
CA SER A 101 -0.92 21.38 11.32
C SER A 101 -0.53 19.92 11.14
N LYS A 102 0.21 19.35 12.11
CA LYS A 102 0.58 17.92 12.09
C LYS A 102 -0.65 17.01 12.05
N VAL A 103 -1.67 17.30 12.86
CA VAL A 103 -2.91 16.49 12.93
C VAL A 103 -3.68 16.57 11.61
N ILE A 104 -3.80 17.76 11.02
CA ILE A 104 -4.48 17.97 9.75
C ILE A 104 -3.76 17.19 8.63
N TRP A 105 -2.44 17.35 8.51
CA TRP A 105 -1.66 16.64 7.50
C TRP A 105 -1.72 15.13 7.69
N PHE A 106 -1.61 14.64 8.92
CA PHE A 106 -1.78 13.23 9.23
C PHE A 106 -3.16 12.70 8.79
N GLY A 107 -4.23 13.43 9.11
CA GLY A 107 -5.59 13.08 8.70
C GLY A 107 -5.76 13.01 7.18
N ILE A 108 -5.22 14.00 6.46
CA ILE A 108 -5.20 14.00 4.99
C ILE A 108 -4.43 12.78 4.46
N GLY A 109 -3.23 12.53 4.98
CA GLY A 109 -2.40 11.39 4.59
C GLY A 109 -3.10 10.05 4.81
N LEU A 110 -3.82 9.91 5.92
CA LEU A 110 -4.57 8.70 6.24
C LEU A 110 -5.75 8.46 5.29
N ILE A 111 -6.51 9.51 4.94
CA ILE A 111 -7.61 9.43 3.96
C ILE A 111 -7.07 9.10 2.57
N VAL A 112 -6.01 9.78 2.14
CA VAL A 112 -5.37 9.57 0.84
C VAL A 112 -4.79 8.16 0.73
N SER A 113 -4.13 7.67 1.79
CA SER A 113 -3.63 6.30 1.87
C SER A 113 -4.78 5.29 1.75
N GLY A 114 -5.91 5.51 2.43
CA GLY A 114 -7.10 4.65 2.30
C GLY A 114 -7.67 4.60 0.88
N LEU A 115 -7.73 5.74 0.19
CA LEU A 115 -8.18 5.85 -1.19
C LEU A 115 -7.21 5.16 -2.18
N GLY A 116 -5.91 5.33 -1.97
CA GLY A 116 -4.89 4.62 -2.74
C GLY A 116 -4.98 3.10 -2.54
N THR A 117 -5.13 2.67 -1.28
CA THR A 117 -5.26 1.26 -0.92
C THR A 117 -6.48 0.62 -1.55
N SER A 118 -7.66 1.24 -1.46
CA SER A 118 -8.86 0.70 -2.12
C SER A 118 -8.66 0.59 -3.63
N THR A 119 -8.04 1.59 -4.26
CA THR A 119 -7.84 1.64 -5.72
C THR A 119 -6.94 0.52 -6.22
N TYR A 120 -5.76 0.30 -5.63
CA TYR A 120 -4.88 -0.78 -6.10
C TYR A 120 -5.49 -2.15 -5.81
N LEU A 121 -6.12 -2.33 -4.63
CA LEU A 121 -6.65 -3.62 -4.19
C LEU A 121 -7.76 -4.12 -5.13
N LEU A 122 -8.59 -3.19 -5.64
CA LEU A 122 -9.65 -3.47 -6.60
C LEU A 122 -9.16 -3.93 -7.97
N THR A 123 -7.93 -3.57 -8.37
CA THR A 123 -7.38 -4.02 -9.66
C THR A 123 -7.02 -5.51 -9.67
N ASN A 124 -6.95 -6.16 -8.49
CA ASN A 124 -6.61 -7.58 -8.31
C ASN A 124 -5.34 -8.03 -9.06
N PHE A 125 -4.44 -7.10 -9.38
CA PHE A 125 -3.29 -7.41 -10.23
C PHE A 125 -2.19 -8.14 -9.45
N ALA A 126 -1.71 -7.51 -8.39
CA ALA A 126 -0.72 -8.10 -7.51
C ALA A 126 -0.84 -7.48 -6.12
N PRO A 127 -1.19 -8.27 -5.07
CA PRO A 127 -1.27 -7.75 -3.72
C PRO A 127 0.12 -7.44 -3.17
N ILE A 128 0.20 -6.48 -2.25
CA ILE A 128 1.45 -6.12 -1.57
C ILE A 128 1.94 -7.35 -0.76
N PRO A 129 3.25 -7.63 -0.68
CA PRO A 129 3.78 -8.81 0.00
C PRO A 129 3.33 -8.98 1.46
N VAL A 130 3.11 -7.87 2.18
CA VAL A 130 2.57 -7.85 3.55
C VAL A 130 1.12 -8.34 3.61
N ASP A 131 0.26 -7.89 2.69
CA ASP A 131 -1.13 -8.34 2.63
C ASP A 131 -1.20 -9.84 2.38
N ARG A 132 -0.34 -10.31 1.47
CA ARG A 132 -0.20 -11.72 1.15
C ARG A 132 0.30 -12.56 2.32
N LEU A 133 1.27 -12.06 3.10
CA LEU A 133 1.69 -12.70 4.34
C LEU A 133 0.51 -12.84 5.31
N THR A 134 -0.32 -11.80 5.42
CA THR A 134 -1.52 -11.82 6.29
C THR A 134 -2.48 -12.94 5.89
N LEU A 135 -2.72 -13.14 4.59
CA LEU A 135 -3.56 -14.23 4.09
C LEU A 135 -2.94 -15.61 4.36
N ILE A 136 -1.63 -15.77 4.17
CA ILE A 136 -0.95 -17.05 4.39
C ILE A 136 -0.96 -17.41 5.88
N ILE A 137 -0.65 -16.45 6.76
CA ILE A 137 -0.72 -16.70 8.21
C ILE A 137 -2.13 -17.08 8.61
N GLN A 138 -3.15 -16.36 8.13
CA GLN A 138 -4.55 -16.70 8.40
C GLN A 138 -4.90 -18.14 7.97
N GLU A 139 -4.48 -18.55 6.77
CA GLU A 139 -4.71 -19.90 6.25
C GLU A 139 -4.04 -20.97 7.14
N LEU A 140 -2.83 -20.69 7.65
CA LEU A 140 -2.06 -21.60 8.50
C LEU A 140 -2.58 -21.66 9.94
N THR A 141 -2.93 -20.52 10.54
CA THR A 141 -3.42 -20.44 11.92
C THR A 141 -4.92 -20.70 12.05
N LYS A 142 -5.66 -20.76 10.93
CA LYS A 142 -7.13 -20.92 10.90
C LYS A 142 -7.86 -19.89 11.77
N THR A 143 -7.29 -18.69 11.88
CA THR A 143 -7.84 -17.59 12.69
C THR A 143 -8.55 -16.57 11.79
N ASN A 144 -9.13 -15.54 12.40
CA ASN A 144 -9.71 -14.43 11.67
C ASN A 144 -8.61 -13.55 11.02
N LEU A 145 -8.92 -12.91 9.90
CA LEU A 145 -8.06 -11.93 9.22
C LEU A 145 -7.56 -10.84 10.17
N PHE A 146 -8.45 -10.35 11.04
CA PHE A 146 -8.10 -9.35 12.05
C PHE A 146 -7.01 -9.83 13.00
N ILE A 147 -7.08 -11.07 13.49
CA ILE A 147 -6.10 -11.62 14.44
C ILE A 147 -4.74 -11.78 13.75
N SER A 148 -4.73 -12.33 12.54
CA SER A 148 -3.50 -12.53 11.76
C SER A 148 -2.83 -11.21 11.41
N LYS A 149 -3.62 -10.21 10.99
CA LYS A 149 -3.13 -8.87 10.69
C LYS A 149 -2.55 -8.19 11.92
N THR A 150 -3.26 -8.26 13.06
CA THR A 150 -2.78 -7.70 14.32
C THR A 150 -1.46 -8.33 14.76
N PHE A 151 -1.31 -9.65 14.63
CA PHE A 151 -0.06 -10.34 14.98
C PHE A 151 1.12 -9.86 14.13
N ILE A 152 0.96 -9.81 12.81
CA ILE A 152 2.00 -9.29 11.90
C ILE A 152 2.34 -7.83 12.22
N TYR A 153 1.32 -7.01 12.44
CA TYR A 153 1.50 -5.59 12.75
C TYR A 153 2.17 -5.39 14.11
N LEU A 154 1.91 -6.27 15.08
CA LEU A 154 2.61 -6.28 16.36
C LEU A 154 4.09 -6.59 16.18
N VAL A 155 4.44 -7.58 15.35
CA VAL A 155 5.85 -7.89 15.03
C VAL A 155 6.54 -6.70 14.38
N PHE A 156 5.89 -6.05 13.39
CA PHE A 156 6.45 -4.84 12.79
C PHE A 156 6.54 -3.67 13.77
N LEU A 157 5.57 -3.51 14.67
CA LEU A 157 5.60 -2.49 15.71
C LEU A 157 6.78 -2.69 16.66
N ILE A 158 7.03 -3.92 17.12
CA ILE A 158 8.15 -4.26 17.99
C ILE A 158 9.48 -3.97 17.27
N MET A 159 9.60 -4.40 16.01
CA MET A 159 10.80 -4.12 15.21
C MET A 159 10.98 -2.62 15.00
N ALA A 160 9.91 -1.89 14.71
CA ALA A 160 9.94 -0.44 14.56
C ALA A 160 10.35 0.26 15.87
N LEU A 161 9.94 -0.24 17.04
CA LEU A 161 10.41 0.27 18.34
C LEU A 161 11.92 0.04 18.50
N ILE A 162 12.42 -1.15 18.17
CA ILE A 162 13.86 -1.48 18.24
C ILE A 162 14.68 -0.54 17.35
N PHE A 163 14.18 -0.26 16.14
CA PHE A 163 14.82 0.65 15.20
C PHE A 163 14.34 2.11 15.34
N ASN A 164 13.84 2.54 16.52
CA ASN A 164 13.43 3.93 16.78
C ASN A 164 12.61 4.57 15.64
N GLY A 165 11.72 3.79 15.04
CA GLY A 165 10.80 4.21 14.00
C GLY A 165 9.82 5.26 14.53
N PRO A 166 9.21 6.06 13.65
CA PRO A 166 8.23 7.08 14.03
C PRO A 166 6.92 6.42 14.52
N ILE A 167 6.92 6.03 15.79
CA ILE A 167 5.78 5.46 16.48
C ILE A 167 5.22 6.53 17.42
N GLY A 168 3.92 6.77 17.32
CA GLY A 168 3.26 7.77 18.14
C GLY A 168 1.74 7.64 18.08
N VAL A 169 1.05 8.73 18.43
CA VAL A 169 -0.42 8.79 18.38
C VAL A 169 -0.95 8.49 16.98
N GLY A 170 -0.22 8.92 15.94
CA GLY A 170 -0.53 8.61 14.55
C GLY A 170 -0.54 7.10 14.25
N THR A 171 0.34 6.32 14.86
CA THR A 171 0.37 4.86 14.66
C THR A 171 -0.90 4.20 15.19
N ILE A 172 -1.35 4.61 16.39
CA ILE A 172 -2.60 4.13 16.99
C ILE A 172 -3.78 4.51 16.10
N LEU A 173 -3.83 5.77 15.64
CA LEU A 173 -4.85 6.26 14.72
C LEU A 173 -4.87 5.47 13.41
N THR A 174 -3.71 5.19 12.80
CA THR A 174 -3.63 4.40 11.57
C THR A 174 -4.15 2.99 11.77
N VAL A 175 -3.84 2.33 12.89
CA VAL A 175 -4.33 0.98 13.17
C VAL A 175 -5.85 0.97 13.42
N CYS A 176 -6.37 1.92 14.21
CA CYS A 176 -7.78 2.00 14.54
C CYS A 176 -8.65 2.45 13.34
N PHE A 177 -8.25 3.54 12.68
CA PHE A 177 -9.04 4.16 11.62
C PHE A 177 -8.69 3.66 10.21
N GLY A 178 -7.48 3.16 9.97
CA GLY A 178 -7.05 2.73 8.63
C GLY A 178 -7.96 1.63 8.07
N GLY A 179 -8.40 0.69 8.90
CA GLY A 179 -9.37 -0.34 8.50
C GLY A 179 -10.76 0.22 8.18
N LEU A 180 -11.25 1.17 8.99
CA LEU A 180 -12.55 1.82 8.77
C LEU A 180 -12.57 2.64 7.48
N ILE A 181 -11.50 3.41 7.27
CA ILE A 181 -11.31 4.26 6.08
C ILE A 181 -11.22 3.37 4.82
N LEU A 182 -10.43 2.29 4.86
CA LEU A 182 -10.37 1.35 3.75
C LEU A 182 -11.74 0.76 3.43
N ASN A 183 -12.46 0.25 4.44
CA ASN A 183 -13.80 -0.31 4.26
C ASN A 183 -14.81 0.70 3.71
N TYR A 184 -14.67 1.98 4.07
CA TYR A 184 -15.51 3.05 3.54
C TYR A 184 -15.21 3.36 2.07
N PHE A 185 -13.93 3.45 1.69
CA PHE A 185 -13.53 3.74 0.31
C PHE A 185 -13.69 2.56 -0.64
N MET A 186 -13.63 1.32 -0.15
CA MET A 186 -13.75 0.12 -0.98
C MET A 186 -15.02 0.08 -1.87
N PRO A 187 -16.26 0.28 -1.37
CA PRO A 187 -17.45 0.30 -2.23
C PRO A 187 -17.49 1.50 -3.18
N ILE A 188 -16.95 2.65 -2.78
CA ILE A 188 -16.92 3.88 -3.59
C ILE A 188 -16.00 3.66 -4.79
N THR A 189 -14.77 3.26 -4.52
CA THR A 189 -13.76 3.01 -5.55
C THR A 189 -14.19 1.86 -6.47
N LYS A 190 -14.87 0.84 -5.94
CA LYS A 190 -15.48 -0.23 -6.74
C LYS A 190 -16.45 0.32 -7.77
N LYS A 191 -17.40 1.17 -7.36
CA LYS A 191 -18.40 1.76 -8.26
C LYS A 191 -17.76 2.64 -9.35
N ILE A 192 -16.68 3.35 -9.01
CA ILE A 192 -15.95 4.20 -9.96
C ILE A 192 -15.19 3.35 -10.97
N ILE A 193 -14.41 2.37 -10.49
CA ILE A 193 -13.64 1.48 -11.35
C ILE A 193 -14.58 0.66 -12.25
N ASP A 194 -15.67 0.13 -11.71
CA ASP A 194 -16.67 -0.58 -12.51
C ASP A 194 -17.28 0.36 -13.57
N ARG A 195 -17.63 1.60 -13.26
CA ARG A 195 -18.10 2.54 -14.30
C ARG A 195 -17.07 2.82 -15.39
N LEU A 196 -15.79 2.92 -15.05
CA LEU A 196 -14.72 3.25 -15.99
C LEU A 196 -14.24 2.04 -16.80
N LEU A 197 -14.27 0.84 -16.22
CA LEU A 197 -13.92 -0.41 -16.90
C LEU A 197 -15.09 -1.00 -17.68
N THR A 198 -16.34 -0.71 -17.28
CA THR A 198 -17.56 -1.15 -17.98
C THR A 198 -18.15 -0.06 -18.88
N SER A 199 -17.53 1.12 -18.97
CA SER A 199 -17.85 2.07 -20.04
C SER A 199 -17.38 1.47 -21.37
N PRO A 200 -18.28 1.17 -22.30
CA PRO A 200 -17.94 0.47 -23.54
C PRO A 200 -17.14 1.43 -24.41
N SER A 201 -15.85 1.17 -24.62
CA SER A 201 -15.16 1.74 -25.77
C SER A 201 -15.66 1.00 -27.02
N THR A 202 -16.61 1.63 -27.70
CA THR A 202 -16.68 1.75 -29.16
C THR A 202 -16.64 0.45 -29.96
N SER A 203 -17.82 0.01 -30.40
CA SER A 203 -17.98 -0.75 -31.64
C SER A 203 -17.49 0.07 -32.83
N SER A 204 -16.25 -0.15 -33.28
CA SER A 204 -15.81 -0.12 -34.69
C SER A 204 -14.36 -0.63 -34.68
N SER A 205 -13.85 -1.54 -35.51
CA SER A 205 -14.26 -2.01 -36.83
C SER A 205 -13.58 -3.36 -37.09
N CYS A 206 -14.36 -4.42 -37.33
CA CYS A 206 -14.03 -5.68 -38.03
C CYS A 206 -15.38 -6.43 -38.00
N ASP A 207 -16.22 -6.38 -39.03
CA ASP A 207 -15.99 -7.04 -40.31
C ASP A 207 -16.67 -6.28 -41.44
N LYS A 208 -15.88 -5.80 -42.40
CA LYS A 208 -16.31 -5.78 -43.80
C LYS A 208 -15.49 -6.86 -44.48
N GLU A 209 -16.14 -7.56 -45.40
CA GLU A 209 -15.56 -8.52 -46.37
C GLU A 209 -15.66 -10.01 -46.00
N ASN A 210 -16.87 -10.56 -46.13
CA ASN A 210 -17.10 -11.73 -47.00
C ASN A 210 -18.59 -12.08 -47.03
N ASN A 211 -19.32 -11.47 -47.96
CA ASN A 211 -20.56 -12.02 -48.54
C ASN A 211 -20.78 -11.36 -49.90
N LEU A 212 -19.88 -11.68 -50.82
CA LEU A 212 -20.12 -11.62 -52.25
C LEU A 212 -19.71 -12.98 -52.81
N SER A 213 -20.52 -13.44 -53.75
CA SER A 213 -20.36 -14.61 -54.64
C SER A 213 -20.57 -16.02 -54.08
N ILE A 214 -21.78 -16.51 -54.43
CA ILE A 214 -22.14 -17.86 -54.92
C ILE A 214 -22.56 -18.88 -53.87
#